data_AF-A0A2G8JDK2-F1
#
_entry.id   AF-A0A2G8JDK2-F1
#
_cell.length_a   1.000
_cell.length_b   1.000
_cell.length_c   1.000
_cell.angle_alpha   90.00
_cell.angle_beta   90.00
_cell.angle_gamma   90.00
#
_symmetry.space_group_name_H-M   'P 1'
#
loop_
_entity.id
_entity.type
_entity.pdbx_description
1 polymer ?
#
loop_
_entity_poly.entity_id
_entity_poly.type
_entity_poly.pdbx_seq_one_letter_code
_entity_poly.pdbx_strand_id
1 'polypeptide(L)'
;MIRIIPNMACSVGQGGVVLVQGSHATREDVDTVKSIFTDVGQCFEVPDRLIEPASGILGCGIAFMSVVLEGLSDGGVMMGISRQDAIQMAAQSLIGAGAIVKETGKHPGQVKDSCCSRMGHPSRVCTSWREGESGRL
;
A
#
# COMPACT_ATOMS: atom_id res chain seq x y z
N MET A 1 24.95 -13.59 -8.69
CA MET A 1 24.05 -12.64 -9.39
C MET A 1 22.90 -12.29 -8.46
N ILE A 2 22.57 -11.01 -8.32
CA ILE A 2 21.40 -10.55 -7.56
C ILE A 2 20.29 -10.21 -8.56
N ARG A 3 19.05 -10.65 -8.29
CA ARG A 3 17.87 -10.27 -9.08
C ARG A 3 17.10 -9.20 -8.33
N ILE A 4 16.67 -8.17 -9.05
CA ILE A 4 15.88 -7.06 -8.51
C ILE A 4 14.64 -6.84 -9.38
N ILE A 5 13.51 -6.54 -8.74
CA ILE A 5 12.28 -6.14 -9.43
C ILE A 5 11.70 -4.91 -8.72
N PRO A 6 11.92 -3.70 -9.26
CA PRO A 6 11.27 -2.48 -8.77
C PRO A 6 9.81 -2.40 -9.23
N ASN A 7 9.03 -1.52 -8.60
CA ASN A 7 7.70 -1.13 -9.08
C ASN A 7 7.66 0.34 -9.55
N MET A 8 6.52 0.76 -10.12
CA MET A 8 6.37 2.10 -10.71
C MET A 8 6.50 3.24 -9.69
N ALA A 9 6.20 2.98 -8.41
CA ALA A 9 6.28 3.99 -7.35
C ALA A 9 7.73 4.40 -7.00
N CYS A 10 8.74 3.69 -7.52
CA CYS A 10 10.14 4.13 -7.44
C CYS A 10 10.36 5.52 -8.07
N SER A 11 9.55 5.91 -9.06
CA SER A 11 9.64 7.23 -9.72
C SER A 11 9.31 8.41 -8.80
N VAL A 12 8.63 8.16 -7.67
CA VAL A 12 8.21 9.15 -6.69
C VAL A 12 8.82 8.91 -5.30
N GLY A 13 9.84 8.07 -5.19
CA GLY A 13 10.52 7.78 -3.92
C GLY A 13 9.69 6.94 -2.93
N GLN A 14 8.57 6.36 -3.36
CA GLN A 14 7.68 5.55 -2.52
C GLN A 14 7.58 4.11 -3.05
N GLY A 15 8.64 3.65 -3.70
CA GLY A 15 8.70 2.36 -4.37
C GLY A 15 8.83 1.18 -3.42
N GLY A 16 8.55 0.01 -3.97
CA GLY A 16 8.93 -1.28 -3.40
C GLY A 16 9.83 -2.01 -4.39
N VAL A 17 10.94 -2.56 -3.90
CA VAL A 17 11.90 -3.34 -4.70
C VAL A 17 12.00 -4.73 -4.12
N VAL A 18 11.64 -5.75 -4.90
CA VAL A 18 11.89 -7.14 -4.53
C VAL A 18 13.33 -7.50 -4.87
N LEU A 19 14.04 -8.14 -3.95
CA LEU A 19 15.42 -8.57 -4.13
C LEU A 19 15.54 -10.08 -3.84
N VAL A 20 16.28 -10.78 -4.70
CA VAL A 20 16.67 -12.18 -4.48
C VAL A 20 18.20 -12.28 -4.52
N GLN A 21 18.78 -12.81 -3.45
CA GLN A 21 20.21 -13.14 -3.38
C GLN A 21 20.47 -14.43 -4.17
N GLY A 22 21.37 -14.38 -5.15
CA GLY A 22 21.85 -15.58 -5.82
C GLY A 22 22.93 -16.32 -5.02
N SER A 23 23.16 -17.59 -5.37
CA SER A 23 24.08 -18.51 -4.66
C SER A 23 25.50 -18.01 -4.45
N HIS A 24 26.01 -17.17 -5.35
CA HIS A 24 27.37 -16.61 -5.30
C HIS A 24 27.43 -15.16 -4.79
N ALA A 25 26.29 -14.53 -4.49
CA ALA A 25 26.27 -13.17 -3.97
C ALA A 25 26.55 -13.21 -2.46
N THR A 26 27.38 -12.29 -1.97
CA THR A 26 27.65 -12.15 -0.54
C THR A 26 26.56 -11.33 0.14
N ARG A 27 26.63 -11.22 1.47
CA ARG A 27 25.72 -10.33 2.21
C ARG A 27 26.06 -8.86 1.99
N GLU A 28 27.34 -8.55 1.84
CA GLU A 28 27.83 -7.22 1.49
C GLU A 28 27.31 -6.76 0.12
N ASP A 29 27.22 -7.67 -0.85
CA ASP A 29 26.60 -7.37 -2.16
C ASP A 29 25.12 -6.99 -1.99
N VAL A 30 24.38 -7.74 -1.17
CA VAL A 30 22.96 -7.48 -0.90
C VAL A 30 22.77 -6.13 -0.20
N ASP A 31 23.60 -5.83 0.80
CA ASP A 31 23.51 -4.58 1.55
C ASP A 31 23.89 -3.38 0.68
N THR A 32 24.88 -3.54 -0.21
CA THR A 32 25.24 -2.54 -1.22
C THR A 32 24.09 -2.29 -2.19
N VAL A 33 23.41 -3.34 -2.67
CA VAL A 33 22.24 -3.17 -3.53
C VAL A 33 21.11 -2.48 -2.77
N LYS A 34 20.81 -2.88 -1.53
CA LYS A 34 19.78 -2.23 -0.71
C LYS A 34 20.06 -0.75 -0.51
N SER A 35 21.32 -0.36 -0.29
CA SER A 35 21.68 1.05 -0.07
C SER A 35 21.39 1.93 -1.30
N ILE A 36 21.61 1.41 -2.51
CA ILE A 36 21.30 2.11 -3.78
C ILE A 36 19.80 2.44 -3.90
N PHE A 37 18.94 1.56 -3.40
CA PHE A 37 17.49 1.71 -3.54
C PHE A 37 16.83 2.49 -2.39
N THR A 38 17.60 2.92 -1.38
CA THR A 38 17.09 3.65 -0.21
C THR A 38 16.31 4.91 -0.60
N ASP A 39 16.78 5.63 -1.63
CA ASP A 39 16.17 6.90 -2.05
C ASP A 39 14.89 6.71 -2.88
N VAL A 40 14.72 5.52 -3.49
CA VAL A 40 13.56 5.24 -4.34
C VAL A 40 12.48 4.43 -3.64
N GLY A 41 12.74 3.91 -2.43
CA GLY A 41 11.76 3.22 -1.61
C GLY A 41 12.34 2.11 -0.72
N GLN A 42 11.57 1.04 -0.53
CA GLN A 42 11.91 -0.04 0.39
C GLN A 42 12.27 -1.33 -0.36
N CYS A 43 13.39 -1.94 0.01
CA CYS A 43 13.77 -3.27 -0.47
C CYS A 43 13.20 -4.40 0.40
N PHE A 44 12.66 -5.41 -0.27
CA PHE A 44 12.16 -6.65 0.32
C PHE A 44 12.97 -7.81 -0.22
N GLU A 45 13.78 -8.40 0.65
CA GLU A 45 14.52 -9.61 0.30
C GLU A 45 13.62 -10.83 0.47
N VAL A 46 13.49 -11.63 -0.59
CA VAL A 46 12.64 -12.83 -0.59
C VAL A 46 13.37 -14.04 -1.18
N PRO A 47 12.97 -15.27 -0.84
CA PRO A 47 13.39 -16.47 -1.55
C PRO A 47 13.02 -16.40 -3.04
N ASP A 48 13.83 -17.01 -3.92
CA ASP A 48 13.62 -16.99 -5.38
C ASP A 48 12.20 -17.43 -5.79
N ARG A 49 11.67 -18.48 -5.13
CA ARG A 49 10.29 -18.96 -5.35
C ARG A 49 9.19 -17.94 -5.07
N LEU A 50 9.49 -16.87 -4.33
CA LEU A 50 8.53 -15.83 -3.95
C LEU A 50 8.72 -14.53 -4.75
N ILE A 51 9.64 -14.49 -5.71
CA ILE A 51 9.91 -13.26 -6.47
C ILE A 51 8.69 -12.78 -7.27
N GLU A 52 8.00 -13.69 -7.95
CA GLU A 52 6.80 -13.38 -8.73
C GLU A 52 5.62 -12.95 -7.85
N PRO A 53 5.22 -13.70 -6.80
CA PRO A 53 4.11 -13.26 -5.95
C PRO A 53 4.43 -11.96 -5.19
N ALA A 54 5.67 -11.75 -4.74
CA ALA A 54 6.08 -10.49 -4.10
C ALA A 54 6.00 -9.32 -5.08
N SER A 55 6.49 -9.51 -6.32
CA SER A 55 6.39 -8.49 -7.37
C SER A 55 4.93 -8.22 -7.74
N GLY A 56 4.09 -9.25 -7.80
CA GLY A 56 2.65 -9.11 -8.02
C GLY A 56 1.97 -8.25 -6.95
N ILE A 57 2.31 -8.45 -5.67
CA ILE A 57 1.81 -7.60 -4.58
C ILE A 57 2.22 -6.14 -4.79
N LEU A 58 3.49 -5.87 -5.12
CA LEU A 58 3.99 -4.50 -5.26
C LEU A 58 3.55 -3.80 -6.55
N GLY A 59 3.40 -4.54 -7.64
CA GLY A 59 2.99 -4.02 -8.95
C GLY A 59 1.47 -3.94 -9.07
N CYS A 60 0.78 -5.08 -8.99
CA CYS A 60 -0.67 -5.14 -9.08
C CYS A 60 -1.35 -4.47 -7.88
N GLY A 61 -0.69 -4.41 -6.72
CA GLY A 61 -1.18 -3.66 -5.56
C GLY A 61 -1.40 -2.18 -5.87
N ILE A 62 -0.52 -1.53 -6.64
CA ILE A 62 -0.72 -0.13 -7.05
C ILE A 62 -1.99 -0.01 -7.88
N ALA A 63 -2.15 -0.87 -8.90
CA ALA A 63 -3.34 -0.84 -9.76
C ALA A 63 -4.63 -1.06 -8.97
N PHE A 64 -4.65 -2.01 -8.03
CA PHE A 64 -5.79 -2.26 -7.17
C PHE A 64 -6.11 -1.05 -6.30
N MET A 65 -5.09 -0.42 -5.71
CA MET A 65 -5.27 0.77 -4.88
C MET A 65 -5.73 1.99 -5.70
N SER A 66 -5.35 2.11 -6.97
CA SER A 66 -5.86 3.15 -7.87
C SER A 66 -7.37 3.06 -8.06
N VAL A 67 -7.93 1.84 -8.15
CA VAL A 67 -9.40 1.65 -8.22
C VAL A 67 -10.08 2.11 -6.92
N VAL A 68 -9.48 1.84 -5.77
CA VAL A 68 -10.00 2.31 -4.47
C VAL A 68 -9.99 3.83 -4.39
N LEU A 69 -8.89 4.46 -4.85
CA LEU A 69 -8.77 5.92 -4.90
C LEU A 69 -9.84 6.54 -5.79
N GLU A 70 -10.04 6.00 -6.99
CA GLU A 70 -11.06 6.47 -7.93
C GLU A 70 -12.45 6.41 -7.30
N GLY A 71 -12.82 5.28 -6.68
CA GLY A 71 -14.11 5.14 -5.99
C GLY A 71 -14.29 6.11 -4.82
N LEU A 72 -13.24 6.34 -4.02
CA LEU A 72 -13.28 7.33 -2.93
C LEU A 72 -13.44 8.75 -3.46
N SER A 73 -12.72 9.10 -4.53
CA SER A 73 -12.81 10.40 -5.16
C SER A 73 -14.19 10.64 -5.77
N ASP A 74 -14.75 9.65 -6.46
CA ASP A 74 -16.10 9.74 -7.02
C ASP A 74 -17.15 9.93 -5.93
N GLY A 75 -17.03 9.21 -4.81
CA GLY A 75 -17.88 9.42 -3.63
C GLY A 75 -17.79 10.84 -3.09
N GLY A 76 -16.58 11.42 -3.03
CA GLY A 76 -16.39 12.82 -2.62
C GLY A 76 -17.04 13.81 -3.58
N VAL A 77 -16.92 13.60 -4.89
CA VAL A 77 -17.54 14.43 -5.92
C VAL A 77 -19.07 14.38 -5.84
N MET A 78 -19.65 13.19 -5.60
CA MET A 78 -21.10 13.05 -5.39
C MET A 78 -21.62 13.85 -4.20
N MET A 79 -20.77 14.12 -3.21
CA MET A 79 -21.09 14.92 -2.03
C MET A 79 -20.76 16.42 -2.19
N GLY A 80 -20.32 16.84 -3.38
CA GLY A 80 -20.07 18.25 -3.70
C GLY A 80 -18.62 18.72 -3.55
N ILE A 81 -17.66 17.83 -3.32
CA ILE A 81 -16.23 18.17 -3.31
C ILE A 81 -15.75 18.33 -4.76
N SER A 82 -14.82 19.26 -5.00
CA SER A 82 -14.20 19.38 -6.33
C SER A 82 -13.47 18.08 -6.69
N ARG A 83 -13.48 17.67 -7.97
CA ARG A 83 -12.80 16.42 -8.38
C ARG A 83 -11.31 16.43 -8.04
N GLN A 84 -10.66 17.58 -8.19
CA GLN A 84 -9.24 17.73 -7.85
C GLN A 84 -9.00 17.50 -6.35
N ASP A 85 -9.78 18.15 -5.48
CA ASP A 85 -9.63 17.98 -4.03
C ASP A 85 -9.98 16.55 -3.60
N ALA A 86 -11.01 15.95 -4.18
CA ALA A 86 -11.41 14.58 -3.87
C ALA A 86 -10.32 13.55 -4.23
N ILE A 87 -9.59 13.76 -5.33
CA ILE A 87 -8.43 12.94 -5.69
C ILE A 87 -7.28 13.11 -4.70
N GLN A 88 -6.95 14.35 -4.34
CA GLN A 88 -5.87 14.64 -3.40
C GLN A 88 -6.17 14.09 -2.00
N MET A 89 -7.40 14.27 -1.51
CA MET A 89 -7.86 13.75 -0.23
C MET A 89 -7.85 12.21 -0.19
N ALA A 90 -8.30 11.56 -1.26
CA ALA A 90 -8.25 10.10 -1.36
C ALA A 90 -6.80 9.59 -1.36
N ALA A 91 -5.92 10.20 -2.15
CA ALA A 91 -4.51 9.83 -2.23
C ALA A 91 -3.82 9.96 -0.86
N GLN A 92 -4.01 11.09 -0.18
CA GLN A 92 -3.46 11.31 1.16
C GLN A 92 -4.02 10.33 2.19
N SER A 93 -5.30 9.97 2.10
CA SER A 93 -5.92 8.99 3.00
C SER A 93 -5.29 7.61 2.84
N LEU A 94 -5.02 7.18 1.60
CA LEU A 94 -4.37 5.90 1.33
C LEU A 94 -2.91 5.89 1.84
N ILE A 95 -2.16 6.98 1.61
CA ILE A 95 -0.80 7.15 2.14
C ILE A 95 -0.82 7.01 3.68
N GLY A 96 -1.74 7.72 4.35
CA GLY A 96 -1.88 7.65 5.80
C GLY A 96 -2.22 6.26 6.32
N ALA A 97 -3.15 5.55 5.66
CA ALA A 97 -3.51 4.18 6.05
C ALA A 97 -2.31 3.22 5.95
N GLY A 98 -1.55 3.31 4.86
CA GLY A 98 -0.32 2.52 4.68
C GLY A 98 0.76 2.87 5.70
N ALA A 99 0.99 4.16 5.95
CA ALA A 99 1.97 4.63 6.93
C ALA A 99 1.67 4.12 8.34
N ILE A 100 0.41 4.17 8.79
CA ILE A 100 0.01 3.66 10.11
C ILE A 100 0.37 2.18 10.24
N VAL A 101 0.04 1.35 9.25
CA VAL A 101 0.36 -0.09 9.29
C VAL A 101 1.87 -0.31 9.30
N LYS A 102 2.60 0.42 8.45
CA LYS A 102 4.07 0.30 8.33
C LYS A 102 4.80 0.72 9.61
N GLU A 103 4.42 1.84 10.21
CA GLU A 103 5.11 2.41 11.38
C GLU A 103 4.71 1.74 12.68
N THR A 104 3.44 1.37 12.83
CA THR A 104 2.94 0.80 14.09
C THR A 104 2.97 -0.73 14.13
N GLY A 105 3.10 -1.38 12.98
CA GLY A 105 2.99 -2.84 12.84
C GLY A 105 1.61 -3.40 13.16
N LYS A 106 0.59 -2.54 13.34
CA LYS A 106 -0.77 -2.96 13.65
C LYS A 106 -1.40 -3.69 12.48
N HIS A 107 -2.23 -4.68 12.80
CA HIS A 107 -3.00 -5.38 11.80
C HIS A 107 -3.94 -4.41 11.05
N PRO A 108 -4.07 -4.46 9.71
CA PRO A 108 -4.94 -3.55 8.96
C PRO A 108 -6.40 -3.52 9.47
N GLY A 109 -6.92 -4.66 9.94
CA GLY A 109 -8.25 -4.73 10.58
C GLY A 109 -8.37 -3.89 11.85
N GLN A 110 -7.31 -3.81 12.67
CA GLN A 110 -7.30 -2.94 13.84
C GLN A 110 -7.25 -1.46 13.47
N VAL A 111 -6.54 -1.11 12.38
CA VAL A 111 -6.52 0.25 11.85
C VAL A 111 -7.92 0.64 11.36
N LYS A 112 -8.59 -0.25 10.60
CA LYS A 112 -10.00 -0.10 10.19
C LYS A 112 -10.90 0.20 11.37
N ASP A 113 -10.85 -0.63 12.42
CA ASP A 113 -11.71 -0.48 13.61
C ASP A 113 -11.42 0.79 14.40
N SER A 114 -10.14 1.19 14.49
CA SER A 114 -9.72 2.41 15.17
C SER A 114 -10.24 3.67 14.46
N CYS A 115 -10.28 3.68 13.13
CA CYS A 115 -10.85 4.78 12.35
C CYS A 115 -12.37 4.87 12.52
N CYS A 116 -13.06 3.73 12.56
CA CYS A 116 -14.51 3.69 12.73
C CYS A 116 -15.00 4.10 14.14
N SER A 117 -14.18 3.87 15.17
CA SER A 117 -14.56 4.11 16.57
C SER A 117 -14.28 5.55 17.06
N ARG A 118 -13.37 6.28 16.40
CA ARG A 118 -12.94 7.63 16.81
C ARG A 118 -13.75 8.76 16.17
N MET A 119 -14.52 8.46 15.13
CA MET A 119 -15.37 9.44 14.45
C MET A 119 -16.73 9.48 15.16
N GLY A 120 -16.95 10.48 16.02
CA GLY A 120 -18.21 10.66 16.78
C GLY A 120 -19.48 10.76 15.92
N HIS A 121 -19.33 10.97 14.61
CA HIS A 121 -20.35 10.68 13.61
C HIS A 121 -19.83 9.56 12.70
N PRO A 122 -20.41 8.35 12.72
CA PRO A 122 -20.14 7.40 11.66
C PRO A 122 -20.76 8.00 10.39
N SER A 123 -19.92 8.35 9.42
CA SER A 123 -20.42 8.47 8.06
C SER A 123 -21.10 7.12 7.77
N ARG A 124 -22.34 7.15 7.29
CA ARG A 124 -23.16 5.96 6.95
C ARG A 124 -22.40 4.87 6.20
N VAL A 125 -21.31 5.27 5.54
CA VAL A 125 -20.27 4.43 4.95
C VAL A 125 -19.74 3.38 5.94
N CYS A 126 -19.16 3.75 7.09
CA CYS A 126 -18.55 2.76 8.00
C CYS A 126 -19.55 1.75 8.58
N THR A 127 -20.80 2.17 8.80
CA THR A 127 -21.89 1.27 9.21
C THR A 127 -22.33 0.35 8.07
N SER A 128 -22.44 0.84 6.83
CA SER A 128 -22.79 -0.01 5.69
C SER A 128 -21.72 -1.07 5.39
N TRP A 129 -20.43 -0.78 5.62
CA TRP A 129 -19.36 -1.79 5.54
C TRP A 129 -19.55 -2.93 6.55
N ARG A 130 -20.01 -2.65 7.77
CA ARG A 130 -20.29 -3.69 8.79
C ARG A 130 -21.56 -4.49 8.46
N GLU A 131 -22.59 -3.84 7.94
CA GLU A 131 -23.84 -4.49 7.54
C GLU A 131 -23.64 -5.43 6.35
N GLY A 132 -22.76 -5.10 5.41
CA GLY A 132 -22.37 -5.97 4.29
C GLY A 132 -21.57 -7.22 4.69
N GLU A 133 -20.81 -7.16 5.79
CA GLU A 133 -20.10 -8.33 6.35
C GLU A 133 -21.06 -9.29 7.08
N SER A 134 -22.15 -8.78 7.67
CA SER A 134 -23.16 -9.59 8.38
C SER A 134 -24.13 -10.37 7.48
N GLY A 135 -24.12 -10.11 6.17
CA GLY A 135 -24.98 -10.78 5.17
C GLY A 135 -24.32 -11.97 4.45
N ARG A 136 -23.12 -12.39 4.85
CA ARG A 136 -22.36 -13.50 4.23
C ARG A 136 -21.82 -14.53 5.23
N LEU A 137 -22.59 -14.83 6.27
CA LEU A 137 -22.41 -16.01 7.11
C LEU A 137 -23.72 -16.79 7.19
#